data_AF-A0A970FF87-F1
#
_entry.id   AF-A0A970FF87-F1
#
_cell.length_a   1.000
_cell.length_b   1.000
_cell.length_c   1.000
_cell.angle_alpha   90.00
_cell.angle_beta   90.00
_cell.angle_gamma   90.00
#
_symmetry.space_group_name_H-M   'P 1'
#
loop_
_entity.id
_entity.type
_entity.pdbx_description
1 polymer ?
#
loop_
_entity_poly.entity_id
_entity_poly.type
_entity_poly.pdbx_seq_one_letter_code
_entity_poly.pdbx_strand_id
1 'polypeptide(L)'
;MRRFGLILFISLIIVSAAAAAASAAFSFYIGGQKVELATSLVVNGNILIPASVLQDYMAAEVETDLDPGKLTIIFPTHTIEMQTGSREVQVNGEEQIMDVAPQVKDGEIMIPLRFVVDLLGLRLSFDARQAILYITLSDELADWVAARAEGDTSSVQLPDFLDPEASQTLGNPVLKEIVFMGGPRSRVFIDIDGFAAYESFLLTNPDRMVIDLTGVEWDGPFPTQDVNDTIVRQIRSDRFDQRTIRIVFDLNRATDYEIHRWPNGGLEIEFNYQIGQIGYYRDEDQNPRIWFEANEQPMFSVQLLPSPMRLVMDFHSTTLIDGAKELQVGDPPLRTVRISQNTPSVTRMVLDLDGPMVPIEVEEINGRYEIILFEGTEEEYRAKLEQEAPKPVEPEILIPSDLEIDDSLPLAHRIIVVDAGHGGSDPGTIGYVLGVFEKDVVLPISLELGRLLEEQGAVVVYTRTDDRYVSYFDRVAVANMVNAEIFISVHANSYEGTAAKGIETLYNPLYLENFRLAQAVQSELVQSLNAVNRGVRPRTDLHVLNNVKMPAVLVEVGFLSHPEEEEMLIDPEYQKMIAEGLLNGV
;
A
#
# COMPACT_ATOMS: atom_id res chain seq x y z
N MET A 1 63.88 9.08 -10.04
CA MET A 1 63.04 8.19 -10.88
C MET A 1 61.82 7.76 -10.08
N ARG A 2 60.62 8.02 -10.63
CA ARG A 2 59.31 7.33 -10.44
C ARG A 2 58.86 7.00 -8.99
N ARG A 3 57.85 7.72 -8.47
CA ARG A 3 56.39 7.40 -8.43
C ARG A 3 56.00 6.39 -7.33
N PHE A 4 55.25 6.86 -6.32
CA PHE A 4 53.84 6.51 -6.01
C PHE A 4 53.54 6.73 -4.52
N GLY A 5 52.49 7.51 -4.27
CA GLY A 5 51.92 7.73 -2.94
C GLY A 5 51.16 6.51 -2.44
N LEU A 6 51.25 6.30 -1.13
CA LEU A 6 50.54 5.28 -0.39
C LEU A 6 49.13 5.82 -0.08
N ILE A 7 48.13 5.38 -0.82
CA ILE A 7 46.71 5.57 -0.49
C ILE A 7 46.37 4.52 0.57
N LEU A 8 45.99 5.00 1.75
CA LEU A 8 45.52 4.18 2.86
C LEU A 8 44.09 3.70 2.52
N PHE A 9 43.98 2.53 1.92
CA PHE A 9 42.72 1.80 1.81
C PHE A 9 42.32 1.30 3.21
N ILE A 10 41.36 1.97 3.84
CA ILE A 10 40.62 1.37 4.95
C ILE A 10 39.76 0.29 4.31
N SER A 11 40.26 -0.93 4.44
CA SER A 11 39.62 -2.16 4.02
C SER A 11 38.35 -2.31 4.84
N LEU A 12 37.21 -2.22 4.16
CA LEU A 12 35.94 -2.74 4.61
C LEU A 12 36.18 -4.21 4.98
N ILE A 13 36.02 -4.54 6.26
CA ILE A 13 36.07 -5.91 6.74
C ILE A 13 34.93 -6.64 6.03
N ILE A 14 35.29 -7.39 5.00
CA ILE A 14 34.48 -8.47 4.47
C ILE A 14 34.36 -9.49 5.61
N VAL A 15 33.23 -9.44 6.31
CA VAL A 15 32.83 -10.58 7.13
C VAL A 15 32.34 -11.65 6.17
N SER A 16 33.29 -12.43 5.64
CA SER A 16 33.00 -13.82 5.28
C SER A 16 32.89 -14.58 6.60
N ALA A 17 31.71 -14.55 7.21
CA ALA A 17 31.40 -15.46 8.30
C ALA A 17 30.64 -16.64 7.72
N ALA A 18 31.17 -17.83 7.97
CA ALA A 18 30.47 -19.10 7.84
C ALA A 18 29.04 -19.00 8.40
N ALA A 19 28.11 -19.72 7.77
CA ALA A 19 26.74 -19.88 8.22
C ALA A 19 26.69 -20.36 9.68
N ALA A 20 26.68 -19.40 10.60
CA ALA A 20 26.26 -19.56 11.96
C ALA A 20 24.82 -19.03 11.99
N ALA A 21 23.89 -19.89 12.40
CA ALA A 21 22.51 -19.52 12.68
C ALA A 21 22.48 -18.34 13.68
N ALA A 22 22.31 -17.12 13.18
CA ALA A 22 22.06 -15.95 14.01
C ALA A 22 20.59 -15.96 14.42
N SER A 23 20.29 -15.86 15.72
CA SER A 23 18.91 -15.59 16.16
C SER A 23 18.59 -14.14 15.81
N ALA A 24 17.54 -13.91 15.01
CA ALA A 24 17.09 -12.56 14.75
C ALA A 24 16.36 -12.02 16.00
N ALA A 25 16.78 -10.85 16.49
CA ALA A 25 16.16 -10.17 17.62
C ALA A 25 15.05 -9.24 17.10
N PHE A 26 13.85 -9.78 16.89
CA PHE A 26 12.63 -9.03 16.58
C PHE A 26 11.57 -9.35 17.64
N SER A 27 10.66 -8.40 17.90
CA SER A 27 9.44 -8.73 18.63
C SER A 27 8.44 -9.34 17.67
N PHE A 28 7.85 -10.48 18.02
CA PHE A 28 6.93 -11.21 17.14
C PHE A 28 5.52 -11.18 17.72
N TYR A 29 4.51 -10.90 16.89
CA TYR A 29 3.11 -10.86 17.30
C TYR A 29 2.21 -11.68 16.37
N ILE A 30 1.18 -12.30 16.92
CA ILE A 30 0.12 -13.02 16.18
C ILE A 30 -1.21 -12.55 16.75
N GLY A 31 -2.10 -12.00 15.92
CA GLY A 31 -3.44 -11.58 16.35
C GLY A 31 -3.44 -10.56 17.50
N GLY A 32 -2.41 -9.72 17.56
CA GLY A 32 -2.19 -8.74 18.64
C GLY A 32 -1.49 -9.30 19.90
N GLN A 33 -1.31 -10.61 20.01
CA GLN A 33 -0.60 -11.24 21.12
C GLN A 33 0.90 -11.33 20.83
N LYS A 34 1.74 -11.04 21.82
CA LYS A 34 3.20 -11.19 21.68
C LYS A 34 3.58 -12.67 21.80
N VAL A 35 4.34 -13.16 20.82
CA VAL A 35 4.86 -14.52 20.80
C VAL A 35 6.13 -14.59 21.65
N GLU A 36 6.13 -15.49 22.63
CA GLU A 36 7.29 -15.81 23.45
C GLU A 36 8.15 -16.85 22.74
N LEU A 37 9.08 -16.38 21.89
CA LEU A 37 10.02 -17.24 21.16
C LEU A 37 11.27 -17.52 22.00
N ALA A 38 11.47 -18.78 22.42
CA ALA A 38 12.72 -19.21 23.05
C ALA A 38 13.90 -19.23 22.07
N THR A 39 13.65 -19.64 20.82
CA THR A 39 14.63 -19.68 19.73
C THR A 39 13.94 -19.40 18.40
N SER A 40 14.61 -18.68 17.52
CA SER A 40 14.24 -18.55 16.11
C SER A 40 15.45 -18.91 15.27
N LEU A 41 15.22 -19.35 14.04
CA LEU A 41 16.29 -19.72 13.11
C LEU A 41 16.07 -18.99 11.80
N VAL A 42 17.07 -18.23 11.35
CA VAL A 42 17.05 -17.66 10.00
C VAL A 42 17.95 -18.50 9.09
N VAL A 43 17.37 -19.07 8.04
CA VAL A 43 18.07 -19.87 7.02
C VAL A 43 17.82 -19.24 5.66
N ASN A 44 18.87 -18.74 5.00
CA ASN A 44 18.77 -18.10 3.69
C ASN A 44 17.67 -17.01 3.62
N GLY A 45 17.57 -16.18 4.66
CA GLY A 45 16.54 -15.13 4.74
C GLY A 45 15.15 -15.61 5.20
N ASN A 46 14.90 -16.92 5.27
CA ASN A 46 13.64 -17.46 5.77
C ASN A 46 13.66 -17.58 7.30
N ILE A 47 12.61 -17.09 7.93
CA ILE A 47 12.40 -17.23 9.37
C ILE A 47 11.73 -18.59 9.63
N LEU A 48 12.40 -19.43 10.42
CA LEU A 48 11.83 -20.65 10.96
C LEU A 48 11.50 -20.43 12.45
N ILE A 49 10.32 -20.87 12.84
CA ILE A 49 9.81 -20.81 14.21
C ILE A 49 9.54 -22.23 14.74
N PRO A 50 9.54 -22.45 16.06
CA PRO A 50 9.12 -23.74 16.62
C PRO A 50 7.67 -24.05 16.21
N ALA A 51 7.38 -25.30 15.86
CA ALA A 51 6.03 -25.73 15.49
C ALA A 51 5.00 -25.51 16.62
N SER A 52 5.44 -25.53 17.87
CA SER A 52 4.66 -25.22 19.08
C SER A 52 4.02 -23.84 19.05
N VAL A 53 4.62 -22.86 18.35
CA VAL A 53 4.03 -21.52 18.21
C VAL A 53 2.67 -21.56 17.53
N LEU A 54 2.47 -22.45 16.55
CA LEU A 54 1.16 -22.58 15.88
C LEU A 54 0.12 -23.17 16.81
N GLN A 55 0.51 -24.10 17.68
CA GLN A 55 -0.36 -24.66 18.70
C GLN A 55 -0.74 -23.60 19.73
N ASP A 56 0.23 -22.83 20.21
CA ASP A 56 0.05 -21.88 21.31
C ASP A 56 -0.72 -20.61 20.90
N TYR A 57 -0.52 -20.13 19.67
CA TYR A 57 -1.03 -18.83 19.21
C TYR A 57 -2.01 -18.89 18.05
N MET A 58 -2.09 -20.03 17.36
CA MET A 58 -2.97 -20.24 16.20
C MET A 58 -3.81 -21.50 16.36
N ALA A 59 -3.98 -21.96 17.60
CA ALA A 59 -4.80 -23.09 18.04
C ALA A 59 -4.75 -24.37 17.17
N ALA A 60 -3.64 -24.57 16.44
CA ALA A 60 -3.39 -25.73 15.60
C ALA A 60 -3.15 -26.98 16.46
N GLU A 61 -3.56 -28.15 15.97
CA GLU A 61 -3.08 -29.40 16.55
C GLU A 61 -1.74 -29.74 15.91
N VAL A 62 -0.71 -29.96 16.74
CA VAL A 62 0.65 -30.19 16.28
C VAL A 62 1.15 -31.52 16.82
N GLU A 63 1.40 -32.47 15.94
CA GLU A 63 2.00 -33.76 16.26
C GLU A 63 3.43 -33.81 15.72
N THR A 64 4.40 -34.01 16.62
CA THR A 64 5.82 -34.09 16.26
C THR A 64 6.43 -35.43 16.66
N ASP A 65 7.26 -35.97 15.77
CA ASP A 65 8.15 -37.09 16.06
C ASP A 65 9.57 -36.67 15.68
N LEU A 66 10.42 -36.40 16.67
CA LEU A 66 11.78 -35.88 16.46
C LEU A 66 12.73 -36.88 15.79
N ASP A 67 12.42 -38.18 15.82
CA ASP A 67 13.19 -39.24 15.16
C ASP A 67 12.20 -40.26 14.57
N PRO A 68 11.71 -40.01 13.35
CA PRO A 68 12.54 -39.59 12.21
C PRO A 68 12.50 -38.10 11.82
N GLY A 69 11.86 -37.22 12.59
CA GLY A 69 11.67 -35.81 12.23
C GLY A 69 10.39 -35.55 11.43
N LYS A 70 9.34 -36.33 11.69
CA LYS A 70 8.01 -36.16 11.09
C LYS A 70 7.21 -35.12 11.87
N LEU A 71 6.45 -34.30 11.15
CA LEU A 71 5.55 -33.30 11.70
C LEU A 71 4.20 -33.34 10.98
N THR A 72 3.12 -33.30 11.73
CA THR A 72 1.77 -33.09 11.21
C THR A 72 1.15 -31.90 11.93
N ILE A 73 0.68 -30.91 11.17
CA ILE A 73 -0.01 -29.73 11.67
C ILE A 73 -1.44 -29.75 11.13
N ILE A 74 -2.43 -29.62 12.01
CA ILE A 74 -3.84 -29.65 11.65
C ILE A 74 -4.46 -28.32 12.05
N PHE A 75 -4.88 -27.58 11.04
CA PHE A 75 -5.80 -26.45 11.12
C PHE A 75 -7.21 -26.90 10.74
N PRO A 76 -8.26 -26.11 11.01
CA PRO A 76 -9.62 -26.45 10.60
C PRO A 76 -9.77 -26.76 9.10
N THR A 77 -9.03 -26.05 8.24
CA THR A 77 -9.11 -26.13 6.78
C THR A 77 -7.93 -26.88 6.13
N HIS A 78 -6.83 -27.08 6.86
CA HIS A 78 -5.59 -27.58 6.29
C HIS A 78 -4.95 -28.65 7.19
N THR A 79 -4.62 -29.79 6.61
CA THR A 79 -3.70 -30.77 7.18
C THR A 79 -2.36 -30.67 6.46
N ILE A 80 -1.29 -30.40 7.19
CA ILE A 80 0.06 -30.20 6.66
C ILE A 80 0.97 -31.30 7.21
N GLU A 81 1.49 -32.16 6.34
CA GLU A 81 2.48 -33.17 6.71
C GLU A 81 3.86 -32.84 6.16
N MET A 82 4.83 -32.71 7.06
CA MET A 82 6.19 -32.30 6.77
C MET A 82 7.22 -33.33 7.28
N GLN A 83 8.39 -33.30 6.68
CA GLN A 83 9.56 -34.09 7.09
C GLN A 83 10.79 -33.20 7.17
N THR A 84 11.50 -33.24 8.30
CA THR A 84 12.71 -32.42 8.47
C THR A 84 13.77 -32.77 7.42
N GLY A 85 14.40 -31.74 6.85
CA GLY A 85 15.37 -31.89 5.77
C GLY A 85 14.76 -32.06 4.36
N SER A 86 13.43 -32.18 4.25
CA SER A 86 12.72 -32.18 2.96
C SER A 86 12.03 -30.84 2.71
N ARG A 87 12.06 -30.39 1.45
CA ARG A 87 11.26 -29.24 0.97
C ARG A 87 9.88 -29.66 0.47
N GLU A 88 9.68 -30.95 0.24
CA GLU A 88 8.39 -31.52 -0.16
C GLU A 88 7.49 -31.61 1.07
N VAL A 89 6.25 -31.16 0.94
CA VAL A 89 5.23 -31.12 2.00
C VAL A 89 3.90 -31.57 1.40
N GLN A 90 3.10 -32.30 2.16
CA GLN A 90 1.75 -32.66 1.77
C GLN A 90 0.77 -31.71 2.44
N VAL A 91 -0.08 -31.06 1.66
CA VAL A 91 -1.13 -30.17 2.15
C VAL A 91 -2.46 -30.73 1.68
N ASN A 92 -3.32 -31.13 2.62
CA ASN A 92 -4.60 -31.81 2.33
C ASN A 92 -4.45 -33.03 1.40
N GLY A 93 -3.27 -33.69 1.44
CA GLY A 93 -2.95 -34.85 0.62
C GLY A 93 -2.41 -34.53 -0.78
N GLU A 94 -2.26 -33.25 -1.13
CA GLU A 94 -1.60 -32.80 -2.36
C GLU A 94 -0.15 -32.37 -2.08
N GLU A 95 0.75 -32.67 -3.01
CA GLU A 95 2.17 -32.32 -2.87
C GLU A 95 2.41 -30.84 -3.17
N GLN A 96 3.12 -30.16 -2.27
CA GLN A 96 3.52 -28.77 -2.35
C GLN A 96 5.02 -28.65 -2.04
N ILE A 97 5.65 -27.53 -2.43
CA ILE A 97 7.09 -27.29 -2.23
C ILE A 97 7.32 -26.04 -1.40
N MET A 98 8.12 -26.17 -0.34
CA MET A 98 8.52 -25.06 0.54
C MET A 98 9.81 -24.37 0.05
N ASP A 99 9.96 -23.08 0.37
CA ASP A 99 11.19 -22.32 0.11
C ASP A 99 12.39 -22.84 0.94
N VAL A 100 12.13 -23.33 2.15
CA VAL A 100 13.13 -23.94 3.04
C VAL A 100 12.55 -25.15 3.76
N ALA A 101 13.37 -26.18 3.96
CA ALA A 101 12.96 -27.38 4.68
C ALA A 101 12.84 -27.13 6.20
N PRO A 102 11.92 -27.81 6.92
CA PRO A 102 11.92 -27.84 8.37
C PRO A 102 13.22 -28.41 8.92
N GLN A 103 13.64 -27.95 10.10
CA GLN A 103 14.89 -28.35 10.72
C GLN A 103 14.71 -28.63 12.21
N VAL A 104 15.44 -29.60 12.74
CA VAL A 104 15.51 -29.79 14.19
C VAL A 104 16.52 -28.81 14.77
N LYS A 105 16.10 -28.00 15.74
CA LYS A 105 16.98 -27.11 16.50
C LYS A 105 16.56 -27.13 17.96
N ASP A 106 17.54 -27.27 18.86
CA ASP A 106 17.34 -27.24 20.32
C ASP A 106 16.27 -28.24 20.84
N GLY A 107 16.04 -29.34 20.12
CA GLY A 107 15.04 -30.36 20.47
C GLY A 107 13.62 -30.08 19.97
N GLU A 108 13.43 -29.04 19.16
CA GLU A 108 12.16 -28.69 18.53
C GLU A 108 12.25 -28.78 17.00
N ILE A 109 11.12 -29.09 16.35
CA ILE A 109 11.01 -28.97 14.89
C ILE A 109 10.69 -27.51 14.56
N MET A 110 11.63 -26.86 13.90
CA MET A 110 11.52 -25.51 13.37
C MET A 110 10.90 -25.57 11.97
N ILE A 111 9.81 -24.83 11.76
CA ILE A 111 9.06 -24.80 10.51
C ILE A 111 9.17 -23.44 9.82
N PRO A 112 9.07 -23.39 8.48
CA PRO A 112 9.12 -22.13 7.74
C PRO A 112 7.88 -21.29 8.05
N LEU A 113 8.05 -20.18 8.76
CA LEU A 113 6.94 -19.32 9.16
C LEU A 113 6.16 -18.80 7.95
N ARG A 114 6.89 -18.37 6.92
CA ARG A 114 6.30 -17.79 5.72
C ARG A 114 5.39 -18.77 4.99
N PHE A 115 5.81 -20.03 4.85
CA PHE A 115 5.01 -21.07 4.19
C PHE A 115 3.66 -21.27 4.87
N VAL A 116 3.64 -21.38 6.21
CA VAL A 116 2.41 -21.58 6.96
C VAL A 116 1.49 -20.36 6.89
N VAL A 117 2.05 -19.15 6.99
CA VAL A 117 1.28 -17.90 6.88
C VAL A 117 0.62 -17.81 5.50
N ASP A 118 1.38 -18.08 4.44
CA ASP A 118 0.87 -18.00 3.07
C ASP A 118 -0.21 -19.04 2.81
N LEU A 119 -0.01 -20.27 3.28
CA LEU A 119 -0.98 -21.34 3.13
C LEU A 119 -2.32 -21.01 3.81
N LEU A 120 -2.28 -20.30 4.92
CA LEU A 120 -3.47 -19.87 5.65
C LEU A 120 -4.06 -18.54 5.10
N GLY A 121 -3.48 -17.97 4.04
CA GLY A 121 -3.92 -16.69 3.47
C GLY A 121 -3.72 -15.50 4.41
N LEU A 122 -2.79 -15.60 5.36
CA LEU A 122 -2.56 -14.56 6.37
C LEU A 122 -1.55 -13.53 5.89
N ARG A 123 -1.63 -12.32 6.46
CA ARG A 123 -0.67 -11.26 6.17
C ARG A 123 0.46 -11.29 7.19
N LEU A 124 1.68 -11.57 6.71
CA LEU A 124 2.91 -11.33 7.47
C LEU A 124 3.43 -9.94 7.13
N SER A 125 3.75 -9.15 8.14
CA SER A 125 4.26 -7.78 7.97
C SER A 125 5.39 -7.51 8.94
N PHE A 126 6.36 -6.71 8.50
CA PHE A 126 7.54 -6.36 9.29
C PHE A 126 7.70 -4.85 9.37
N ASP A 127 7.60 -4.29 10.58
CA ASP A 127 7.98 -2.91 10.84
C ASP A 127 9.50 -2.86 11.06
N ALA A 128 10.22 -2.43 10.03
CA ALA A 128 11.67 -2.30 10.06
C ALA A 128 12.18 -1.21 11.02
N ARG A 129 11.35 -0.22 11.37
CA ARG A 129 11.74 0.86 12.32
C ARG A 129 11.72 0.36 13.76
N GLN A 130 10.76 -0.51 14.09
CA GLN A 130 10.56 -1.03 15.44
C GLN A 130 11.10 -2.45 15.61
N ALA A 131 11.56 -3.10 14.53
CA ALA A 131 11.94 -4.51 14.48
C ALA A 131 10.80 -5.42 15.01
N ILE A 132 9.58 -5.16 14.53
CA ILE A 132 8.38 -5.92 14.90
C ILE A 132 7.92 -6.73 13.71
N LEU A 133 7.81 -8.04 13.89
CA LEU A 133 7.13 -8.94 12.97
C LEU A 133 5.72 -9.18 13.49
N TYR A 134 4.70 -9.05 12.65
CA TYR A 134 3.33 -9.38 13.01
C TYR A 134 2.63 -10.22 11.94
N ILE A 135 1.85 -11.18 12.41
CA ILE A 135 0.84 -11.89 11.62
C ILE A 135 -0.51 -11.29 11.97
N THR A 136 -1.16 -10.72 10.96
CA THR A 136 -2.55 -10.29 11.08
C THR A 136 -3.45 -11.50 10.84
N LEU A 137 -4.23 -11.86 11.87
CA LEU A 137 -5.30 -12.86 11.73
C LEU A 137 -6.50 -12.19 11.06
N SER A 138 -7.27 -12.94 10.28
CA SER A 138 -8.62 -12.50 9.91
C SER A 138 -9.51 -12.45 11.15
N ASP A 139 -10.60 -11.68 11.09
CA ASP A 139 -11.56 -11.57 12.20
C ASP A 139 -12.09 -12.95 12.60
N GLU A 140 -12.35 -13.82 11.64
CA GLU A 140 -12.91 -15.16 11.88
C GLU A 140 -11.88 -16.16 12.42
N LEU A 141 -10.61 -16.06 12.01
CA LEU A 141 -9.54 -16.87 12.59
C LEU A 141 -9.23 -16.39 14.02
N ALA A 142 -9.31 -15.08 14.28
CA ALA A 142 -9.19 -14.51 15.62
C ALA A 142 -10.31 -15.01 16.54
N ASP A 143 -11.56 -15.05 16.05
CA ASP A 143 -12.71 -15.59 16.77
C ASP A 143 -12.54 -17.09 17.07
N TRP A 144 -12.02 -17.87 16.11
CA TRP A 144 -11.75 -19.30 16.32
C TRP A 144 -10.63 -19.56 17.34
N VAL A 145 -9.54 -18.79 17.28
CA VAL A 145 -8.46 -18.86 18.28
C VAL A 145 -9.01 -18.50 19.67
N ALA A 146 -9.86 -17.47 19.77
CA ALA A 146 -10.49 -17.07 21.02
C ALA A 146 -11.43 -18.15 21.59
N ALA A 147 -12.29 -18.75 20.76
CA ALA A 147 -13.21 -19.80 21.17
C ALA A 147 -12.48 -21.04 21.73
N ARG A 148 -11.36 -21.42 21.12
CA ARG A 148 -10.57 -22.59 21.52
C ARG A 148 -9.72 -22.33 22.76
N ALA A 149 -9.29 -21.08 22.99
CA ALA A 149 -8.62 -20.67 24.22
C ALA A 149 -9.54 -20.73 25.46
N GLU A 150 -10.87 -20.59 25.28
CA GLU A 150 -11.86 -20.71 26.36
C GLU A 150 -12.25 -22.18 26.68
N GLY A 151 -11.67 -23.15 25.97
CA GLY A 151 -11.90 -24.57 26.22
C GLY A 151 -13.25 -25.09 25.71
N ASP A 152 -13.94 -24.34 24.85
CA ASP A 152 -15.18 -24.78 24.23
C ASP A 152 -14.87 -25.71 23.04
N THR A 153 -15.08 -27.02 23.24
CA THR A 153 -14.93 -28.05 22.19
C THR A 153 -16.26 -28.44 21.55
N SER A 154 -17.32 -27.66 21.77
CA SER A 154 -18.60 -27.84 21.06
C SER A 154 -18.35 -27.58 19.58
N SER A 155 -19.01 -28.33 18.69
CA SER A 155 -18.91 -28.20 17.24
C SER A 155 -19.12 -26.76 16.78
N VAL A 156 -18.03 -25.99 16.68
CA VAL A 156 -18.02 -24.68 16.04
C VAL A 156 -18.36 -24.95 14.59
N GLN A 157 -19.54 -24.53 14.18
CA GLN A 157 -19.93 -24.57 12.78
C GLN A 157 -19.00 -23.59 12.06
N LEU A 158 -18.06 -24.12 11.29
CA LEU A 158 -17.07 -23.32 10.58
C LEU A 158 -17.84 -22.39 9.61
N PRO A 159 -17.52 -21.10 9.55
CA PRO A 159 -18.01 -20.21 8.50
C PRO A 159 -17.80 -20.83 7.11
N ASP A 160 -18.69 -20.57 6.14
CA ASP A 160 -18.70 -21.25 4.83
C ASP A 160 -17.37 -21.22 4.05
N PHE A 161 -16.48 -20.26 4.31
CA PHE A 161 -15.14 -20.18 3.69
C PHE A 161 -14.03 -20.89 4.49
N LEU A 162 -14.31 -21.26 5.75
CA LEU A 162 -13.50 -22.16 6.58
C LEU A 162 -14.04 -23.60 6.56
N ASP A 163 -15.07 -23.86 5.75
CA ASP A 163 -15.57 -25.21 5.49
C ASP A 163 -14.47 -26.01 4.75
N PRO A 164 -13.99 -27.15 5.31
CA PRO A 164 -13.06 -28.03 4.60
C PRO A 164 -13.60 -28.52 3.26
N GLU A 165 -14.93 -28.55 3.06
CA GLU A 165 -15.55 -28.86 1.75
C GLU A 165 -15.44 -27.70 0.74
N ALA A 166 -15.19 -26.47 1.19
CA ALA A 166 -14.95 -25.28 0.35
C ALA A 166 -13.47 -25.01 0.08
N SER A 167 -12.55 -25.62 0.85
CA SER A 167 -11.11 -25.54 0.63
C SER A 167 -10.75 -26.20 -0.70
N GLN A 168 -10.55 -25.40 -1.75
CA GLN A 168 -9.98 -25.91 -3.00
C GLN A 168 -8.62 -26.50 -2.68
N THR A 169 -8.44 -27.79 -2.93
CA THR A 169 -7.11 -28.40 -3.03
C THR A 169 -6.39 -27.73 -4.19
N LEU A 170 -5.52 -26.76 -3.87
CA LEU A 170 -4.60 -26.21 -4.86
C LEU A 170 -3.67 -27.36 -5.27
N GLY A 171 -3.75 -27.77 -6.53
CA GLY A 171 -2.88 -28.80 -7.09
C GLY A 171 -1.44 -28.27 -7.28
N ASN A 172 -0.68 -28.92 -8.16
CA ASN A 172 0.62 -28.41 -8.59
C ASN A 172 0.48 -26.97 -9.09
N PRO A 173 1.38 -26.04 -8.72
CA PRO A 173 1.26 -24.65 -9.14
C PRO A 173 1.36 -24.53 -10.67
N VAL A 174 0.41 -23.85 -11.29
CA VAL A 174 0.36 -23.65 -12.75
C VAL A 174 0.53 -22.17 -13.06
N LEU A 175 1.53 -21.82 -13.86
CA LEU A 175 1.65 -20.47 -14.43
C LEU A 175 0.49 -20.23 -15.40
N LYS A 176 -0.21 -19.10 -15.32
CA LYS A 176 -1.29 -18.73 -16.23
C LYS A 176 -0.86 -17.65 -17.19
N GLU A 177 -0.31 -16.57 -16.66
CA GLU A 177 0.11 -15.41 -17.45
C GLU A 177 1.19 -14.60 -16.71
N ILE A 178 1.91 -13.75 -17.44
CA ILE A 178 2.76 -12.71 -16.88
C ILE A 178 2.24 -11.39 -17.45
N VAL A 179 1.72 -10.52 -16.60
CA VAL A 179 1.06 -9.26 -16.98
C VAL A 179 1.91 -8.09 -16.54
N PHE A 180 2.40 -7.29 -17.49
CA PHE A 180 2.99 -5.99 -17.17
C PHE A 180 1.87 -4.98 -16.90
N MET A 181 1.79 -4.47 -15.67
CA MET A 181 0.76 -3.54 -15.22
C MET A 181 1.17 -2.07 -15.36
N GLY A 182 2.47 -1.78 -15.53
CA GLY A 182 2.98 -0.41 -15.63
C GLY A 182 2.89 0.36 -14.31
N GLY A 183 2.64 1.66 -14.42
CA GLY A 183 2.60 2.58 -13.29
C GLY A 183 3.97 3.19 -12.94
N PRO A 184 4.01 4.07 -11.93
CA PRO A 184 5.16 4.94 -11.68
C PRO A 184 6.40 4.19 -11.16
N ARG A 185 6.20 2.99 -10.64
CA ARG A 185 7.23 2.08 -10.12
C ARG A 185 7.40 0.82 -10.98
N SER A 186 6.67 0.72 -12.09
CA SER A 186 6.58 -0.45 -12.97
C SER A 186 6.21 -1.71 -12.20
N ARG A 187 4.99 -2.21 -12.42
CA ARG A 187 4.51 -3.41 -11.75
C ARG A 187 4.33 -4.55 -12.73
N VAL A 188 4.61 -5.76 -12.27
CA VAL A 188 4.37 -7.00 -13.02
C VAL A 188 3.64 -7.98 -12.14
N PHE A 189 2.54 -8.51 -12.63
CA PHE A 189 1.86 -9.62 -12.01
C PHE A 189 2.22 -10.93 -12.73
N ILE A 190 2.68 -11.93 -11.97
CA ILE A 190 2.90 -13.29 -12.44
C ILE A 190 1.73 -14.10 -11.89
N ASP A 191 0.77 -14.40 -12.75
CA ASP A 191 -0.42 -15.15 -12.37
C ASP A 191 -0.09 -16.64 -12.25
N ILE A 192 -0.16 -17.15 -11.02
CA ILE A 192 0.10 -18.55 -10.70
C ILE A 192 -1.11 -19.04 -9.90
N ASP A 193 -1.64 -20.17 -10.35
CA ASP A 193 -2.71 -20.91 -9.69
C ASP A 193 -2.06 -22.02 -8.85
N GLY A 194 -1.97 -21.78 -7.54
CA GLY A 194 -1.25 -22.63 -6.59
C GLY A 194 0.07 -22.03 -6.11
N PHE A 195 0.55 -22.48 -4.95
CA PHE A 195 1.71 -21.89 -4.29
C PHE A 195 3.03 -22.36 -4.92
N ALA A 196 3.70 -21.46 -5.66
CA ALA A 196 5.02 -21.71 -6.20
C ALA A 196 6.14 -21.37 -5.20
N ALA A 197 7.12 -22.26 -5.07
CA ALA A 197 8.42 -21.92 -4.50
C ALA A 197 9.19 -21.06 -5.51
N TYR A 198 9.83 -19.98 -5.04
CA TYR A 198 10.63 -19.13 -5.93
C TYR A 198 11.92 -18.63 -5.30
N GLU A 199 12.90 -18.35 -6.16
CA GLU A 199 14.11 -17.60 -5.82
C GLU A 199 14.21 -16.38 -6.73
N SER A 200 14.55 -15.22 -6.19
CA SER A 200 14.73 -14.00 -6.99
C SER A 200 16.08 -13.35 -6.71
N PHE A 201 16.71 -12.80 -7.74
CA PHE A 201 18.01 -12.16 -7.64
C PHE A 201 18.24 -11.14 -8.75
N LEU A 202 19.14 -10.19 -8.49
CA LEU A 202 19.60 -9.23 -9.49
C LEU A 202 20.89 -9.73 -10.17
N LEU A 203 20.97 -9.50 -11.47
CA LEU A 203 22.21 -9.64 -12.25
C LEU A 203 22.64 -8.26 -12.73
N THR A 204 23.96 -8.09 -12.85
CA THR A 204 24.56 -6.90 -13.47
C THR A 204 25.22 -7.30 -14.79
N ASN A 205 25.37 -6.35 -15.72
CA ASN A 205 26.02 -6.54 -17.02
C ASN A 205 25.41 -7.65 -17.92
N PRO A 206 24.22 -7.44 -18.52
CA PRO A 206 23.30 -6.31 -18.33
C PRO A 206 22.45 -6.46 -17.06
N ASP A 207 21.89 -5.34 -16.62
CA ASP A 207 21.04 -5.25 -15.43
C ASP A 207 19.73 -6.00 -15.64
N ARG A 208 19.46 -6.98 -14.77
CA ARG A 208 18.29 -7.85 -14.84
C ARG A 208 17.78 -8.18 -13.45
N MET A 209 16.47 -8.28 -13.30
CA MET A 209 15.86 -9.04 -12.21
C MET A 209 15.47 -10.42 -12.76
N VAL A 210 15.78 -11.45 -12.00
CA VAL A 210 15.45 -12.84 -12.34
C VAL A 210 14.61 -13.41 -11.23
N ILE A 211 13.56 -14.15 -11.60
CA ILE A 211 12.79 -14.98 -10.70
C ILE A 211 12.70 -16.39 -11.26
N ASP A 212 13.07 -17.36 -10.43
CA ASP A 212 13.06 -18.79 -10.72
C ASP A 212 11.92 -19.45 -9.96
N LEU A 213 10.87 -19.84 -10.68
CA LEU A 213 9.71 -20.55 -10.15
C LEU A 213 9.96 -22.06 -10.23
N THR A 214 10.03 -22.74 -9.08
CA THR A 214 10.33 -24.17 -9.00
C THR A 214 9.06 -24.99 -8.79
N GLY A 215 8.91 -26.07 -9.54
CA GLY A 215 7.74 -26.95 -9.47
C GLY A 215 6.51 -26.42 -10.22
N VAL A 216 6.65 -25.30 -10.93
CA VAL A 216 5.54 -24.67 -11.66
C VAL A 216 5.35 -25.30 -13.04
N GLU A 217 4.14 -25.78 -13.28
CA GLU A 217 3.70 -26.31 -14.56
C GLU A 217 3.38 -25.17 -15.55
N TRP A 218 3.68 -25.41 -16.83
CA TRP A 218 3.37 -24.49 -17.93
C TRP A 218 3.35 -25.28 -19.24
N ASP A 219 2.20 -25.27 -19.91
CA ASP A 219 1.95 -25.97 -21.16
C ASP A 219 1.86 -25.03 -22.39
N GLY A 220 1.82 -23.72 -22.17
CA GLY A 220 1.82 -22.69 -23.21
C GLY A 220 3.21 -22.38 -23.81
N PRO A 221 3.26 -21.55 -24.87
CA PRO A 221 4.52 -20.98 -25.34
C PRO A 221 5.02 -19.94 -24.33
N PHE A 222 6.32 -19.96 -24.00
CA PHE A 222 6.86 -18.97 -23.07
C PHE A 222 6.74 -17.54 -23.63
N PRO A 223 6.08 -16.61 -22.92
CA PRO A 223 5.94 -15.25 -23.40
C PRO A 223 7.28 -14.51 -23.39
N THR A 224 7.49 -13.72 -24.44
CA THR A 224 8.47 -12.62 -24.50
C THR A 224 7.70 -11.35 -24.82
N GLN A 225 7.83 -10.34 -23.98
CA GLN A 225 7.10 -9.08 -24.05
C GLN A 225 8.08 -7.92 -24.11
N ASP A 226 8.05 -7.16 -25.20
CA ASP A 226 8.80 -5.90 -25.32
C ASP A 226 7.97 -4.79 -24.67
N VAL A 227 8.30 -4.48 -23.42
CA VAL A 227 7.55 -3.53 -22.59
C VAL A 227 7.93 -2.08 -22.93
N ASN A 228 9.23 -1.81 -23.05
CA ASN A 228 9.80 -0.47 -23.29
C ASN A 228 9.33 0.60 -22.28
N ASP A 229 9.12 0.20 -21.04
CA ASP A 229 8.79 1.09 -19.93
C ASP A 229 10.07 1.74 -19.34
N THR A 230 9.90 2.72 -18.47
CA THR A 230 10.98 3.44 -17.78
C THR A 230 11.94 2.52 -17.03
N ILE A 231 11.43 1.51 -16.31
CA ILE A 231 12.27 0.58 -15.55
C ILE A 231 12.48 -0.72 -16.32
N VAL A 232 11.39 -1.33 -16.78
CA VAL A 232 11.41 -2.67 -17.42
C VAL A 232 11.43 -2.52 -18.93
N ARG A 233 12.52 -2.96 -19.56
CA ARG A 233 12.63 -2.94 -21.02
C ARG A 233 11.89 -4.10 -21.66
N GLN A 234 12.11 -5.30 -21.13
CA GLN A 234 11.61 -6.54 -21.71
C GLN A 234 11.40 -7.58 -20.62
N ILE A 235 10.36 -8.38 -20.76
CA ILE A 235 10.09 -9.55 -19.92
C ILE A 235 10.19 -10.78 -20.79
N ARG A 236 10.96 -11.77 -20.36
CA ARG A 236 11.11 -13.04 -21.08
C ARG A 236 11.12 -14.20 -20.11
N SER A 237 10.54 -15.30 -20.52
CA SER A 237 10.48 -16.52 -19.71
C SER A 237 11.00 -17.70 -20.51
N ASP A 238 11.53 -18.71 -19.82
CA ASP A 238 11.91 -19.99 -20.42
C ASP A 238 11.95 -21.09 -19.35
N ARG A 239 11.98 -22.34 -19.80
CA ARG A 239 12.25 -23.50 -18.96
C ARG A 239 13.75 -23.58 -18.70
N PHE A 240 14.19 -23.15 -17.51
CA PHE A 240 15.61 -23.12 -17.16
C PHE A 240 16.18 -24.52 -16.97
N ASP A 241 15.41 -25.41 -16.35
CA ASP A 241 15.72 -26.83 -16.20
C ASP A 241 14.44 -27.68 -16.12
N GLN A 242 14.55 -28.97 -15.77
CA GLN A 242 13.42 -29.90 -15.74
C GLN A 242 12.28 -29.48 -14.79
N ARG A 243 12.55 -28.65 -13.77
CA ARG A 243 11.59 -28.27 -12.73
C ARG A 243 11.42 -26.77 -12.56
N THR A 244 12.25 -25.95 -13.21
CA THR A 244 12.26 -24.49 -12.98
C THR A 244 11.88 -23.70 -14.23
N ILE A 245 10.88 -22.82 -14.08
CA ILE A 245 10.60 -21.72 -15.03
C ILE A 245 11.38 -20.51 -14.57
N ARG A 246 12.20 -19.94 -15.44
CA ARG A 246 12.90 -18.69 -15.18
C ARG A 246 12.22 -17.55 -15.93
N ILE A 247 11.88 -16.50 -15.21
CA ILE A 247 11.40 -15.24 -15.76
C ILE A 247 12.51 -14.20 -15.55
N VAL A 248 12.88 -13.50 -16.62
CA VAL A 248 13.92 -12.49 -16.65
C VAL A 248 13.30 -11.16 -17.08
N PHE A 249 13.47 -10.16 -16.22
CA PHE A 249 13.16 -8.77 -16.46
C PHE A 249 14.45 -8.10 -16.89
N ASP A 250 14.60 -7.79 -18.17
CA ASP A 250 15.71 -6.96 -18.65
C ASP A 250 15.41 -5.50 -18.27
N LEU A 251 16.24 -4.94 -17.39
CA LEU A 251 16.03 -3.61 -16.83
C LEU A 251 16.82 -2.57 -17.63
N ASN A 252 16.32 -1.33 -17.68
CA ASN A 252 17.07 -0.22 -18.27
C ASN A 252 18.27 0.17 -17.39
N ARG A 253 18.12 0.07 -16.07
CA ARG A 253 19.16 0.24 -15.04
C ARG A 253 18.82 -0.62 -13.83
N ALA A 254 19.84 -1.03 -13.07
CA ALA A 254 19.66 -1.74 -11.82
C ALA A 254 18.74 -0.96 -10.85
N THR A 255 17.70 -1.63 -10.37
CA THR A 255 16.83 -1.14 -9.30
C THR A 255 16.41 -2.31 -8.42
N ASP A 256 16.25 -2.06 -7.12
CA ASP A 256 15.69 -3.04 -6.20
C ASP A 256 14.17 -3.18 -6.42
N TYR A 257 13.57 -4.19 -5.79
CA TYR A 257 12.17 -4.54 -5.97
C TYR A 257 11.59 -5.21 -4.73
N GLU A 258 10.26 -5.21 -4.66
CA GLU A 258 9.49 -5.98 -3.69
C GLU A 258 8.63 -7.01 -4.44
N ILE A 259 8.40 -8.16 -3.81
CA ILE A 259 7.51 -9.21 -4.33
C ILE A 259 6.41 -9.46 -3.30
N HIS A 260 5.16 -9.28 -3.71
CA HIS A 260 3.98 -9.56 -2.92
C HIS A 260 3.31 -10.83 -3.46
N ARG A 261 3.08 -11.82 -2.59
CA ARG A 261 2.31 -13.02 -2.95
C ARG A 261 0.82 -12.72 -2.82
N TRP A 262 0.04 -13.20 -3.78
CA TRP A 262 -1.42 -13.07 -3.81
C TRP A 262 -2.09 -14.36 -3.29
N PRO A 263 -3.35 -14.29 -2.77
CA PRO A 263 -3.99 -15.40 -2.04
C PRO A 263 -4.06 -16.75 -2.77
N ASN A 264 -4.07 -16.74 -4.11
CA ASN A 264 -4.17 -17.95 -4.93
C ASN A 264 -2.83 -18.44 -5.52
N GLY A 265 -1.70 -17.80 -5.15
CA GLY A 265 -0.36 -18.22 -5.57
C GLY A 265 0.39 -17.24 -6.50
N GLY A 266 -0.32 -16.26 -7.08
CA GLY A 266 0.27 -15.23 -7.94
C GLY A 266 1.30 -14.36 -7.22
N LEU A 267 2.19 -13.73 -8.00
CA LEU A 267 3.26 -12.87 -7.50
C LEU A 267 3.19 -11.49 -8.16
N GLU A 268 3.01 -10.43 -7.38
CA GLU A 268 3.18 -9.05 -7.83
C GLU A 268 4.60 -8.58 -7.53
N ILE A 269 5.31 -8.17 -8.57
CA ILE A 269 6.63 -7.55 -8.48
C ILE A 269 6.45 -6.05 -8.66
N GLU A 270 6.91 -5.28 -7.68
CA GLU A 270 6.95 -3.82 -7.75
C GLU A 270 8.40 -3.34 -7.66
N PHE A 271 8.90 -2.64 -8.68
CA PHE A 271 10.26 -2.11 -8.66
C PHE A 271 10.33 -0.81 -7.85
N ASN A 272 11.50 -0.44 -7.35
CA ASN A 272 11.69 0.85 -6.70
C ASN A 272 11.71 2.00 -7.70
N TYR A 273 11.26 3.18 -7.26
CA TYR A 273 11.58 4.46 -7.92
C TYR A 273 13.09 4.59 -8.09
N GLN A 274 13.53 5.17 -9.20
CA GLN A 274 14.94 5.40 -9.48
C GLN A 274 15.28 6.84 -9.19
N ILE A 275 16.08 7.10 -8.16
CA ILE A 275 16.64 8.43 -7.88
C ILE A 275 18.03 8.53 -8.52
N GLY A 276 18.21 9.54 -9.36
CA GLY A 276 19.44 9.81 -10.09
C GLY A 276 20.25 10.95 -9.48
N GLN A 277 20.65 11.88 -10.33
CA GLN A 277 21.51 12.98 -9.93
C GLN A 277 20.81 13.91 -8.95
N ILE A 278 21.61 14.49 -8.06
CA ILE A 278 21.19 15.58 -7.18
C ILE A 278 22.04 16.82 -7.40
N GLY A 279 21.47 17.98 -7.09
CA GLY A 279 22.16 19.26 -7.06
C GLY A 279 21.49 20.27 -6.14
N TYR A 280 22.13 21.43 -6.03
CA TYR A 280 21.70 22.53 -5.18
C TYR A 280 21.84 23.85 -5.93
N TYR A 281 20.89 24.77 -5.72
CA TYR A 281 20.99 26.17 -6.13
C TYR A 281 20.03 27.03 -5.30
N ARG A 282 20.12 28.36 -5.46
CA ARG A 282 19.07 29.28 -5.00
C ARG A 282 18.27 29.77 -6.19
N ASP A 283 16.95 29.85 -6.04
CA ASP A 283 16.09 30.43 -7.07
C ASP A 283 16.19 31.96 -7.13
N GLU A 284 15.36 32.57 -7.98
CA GLU A 284 15.34 34.03 -8.18
C GLU A 284 14.98 34.78 -6.89
N ASP A 285 14.16 34.18 -6.03
CA ASP A 285 13.73 34.70 -4.73
C ASP A 285 14.71 34.37 -3.60
N GLN A 286 15.88 33.81 -3.94
CA GLN A 286 16.91 33.36 -3.02
C GLN A 286 16.51 32.18 -2.12
N ASN A 287 15.45 31.44 -2.43
CA ASN A 287 15.11 30.23 -1.67
C ASN A 287 16.09 29.10 -2.01
N PRO A 288 16.66 28.40 -1.01
CA PRO A 288 17.48 27.22 -1.25
C PRO A 288 16.65 26.09 -1.87
N ARG A 289 17.15 25.50 -2.95
CA ARG A 289 16.52 24.37 -3.64
C ARG A 289 17.48 23.21 -3.78
N ILE A 290 17.02 22.03 -3.39
CA ILE A 290 17.69 20.76 -3.72
C ILE A 290 16.89 20.10 -4.82
N TRP A 291 17.51 19.91 -5.98
CA TRP A 291 16.88 19.16 -7.06
C TRP A 291 17.43 17.75 -7.13
N PHE A 292 16.58 16.82 -7.56
CA PHE A 292 16.94 15.45 -7.84
C PHE A 292 16.20 14.91 -9.07
N GLU A 293 16.87 14.08 -9.87
CA GLU A 293 16.22 13.31 -10.94
C GLU A 293 15.50 12.12 -10.33
N ALA A 294 14.26 11.88 -10.74
CA ALA A 294 13.56 10.63 -10.48
C ALA A 294 12.61 10.30 -11.63
N ASN A 295 12.25 9.02 -11.75
CA ASN A 295 11.26 8.58 -12.73
C ASN A 295 9.82 8.98 -12.38
N GLU A 296 9.55 9.20 -11.10
CA GLU A 296 8.31 9.78 -10.56
C GLU A 296 8.61 10.34 -9.16
N GLN A 297 7.76 11.21 -8.58
CA GLN A 297 7.93 11.79 -7.25
C GLN A 297 7.85 10.71 -6.15
N PRO A 298 8.96 10.40 -5.45
CA PRO A 298 8.93 9.46 -4.35
C PRO A 298 8.44 10.13 -3.06
N MET A 299 7.68 9.40 -2.25
CA MET A 299 7.36 9.84 -0.89
C MET A 299 8.61 9.82 -0.01
N PHE A 300 8.75 10.81 0.86
CA PHE A 300 9.82 10.83 1.86
C PHE A 300 9.35 11.28 3.22
N SER A 301 10.02 10.76 4.25
CA SER A 301 9.84 11.20 5.64
C SER A 301 11.00 12.09 6.07
N VAL A 302 10.70 13.09 6.89
CA VAL A 302 11.67 14.09 7.35
C VAL A 302 11.95 13.90 8.83
N GLN A 303 13.23 14.00 9.22
CA GLN A 303 13.66 14.00 10.61
C GLN A 303 14.74 15.06 10.84
N LEU A 304 14.50 15.97 11.78
CA LEU A 304 15.50 16.93 12.24
C LEU A 304 16.28 16.35 13.44
N LEU A 305 17.60 16.30 13.33
CA LEU A 305 18.51 15.88 14.40
C LEU A 305 19.25 17.11 14.91
N PRO A 306 19.15 17.54 16.17
CA PRO A 306 19.68 18.84 16.61
C PRO A 306 21.18 18.84 16.99
N SER A 307 21.87 17.69 17.04
CA SER A 307 23.25 17.61 17.56
C SER A 307 24.09 16.51 16.88
N PRO A 308 24.93 16.84 15.88
CA PRO A 308 24.94 18.10 15.13
C PRO A 308 23.64 18.28 14.32
N MET A 309 23.29 19.53 14.00
CA MET A 309 22.05 19.85 13.30
C MET A 309 22.05 19.24 11.90
N ARG A 310 21.10 18.34 11.65
CA ARG A 310 20.95 17.64 10.37
C ARG A 310 19.48 17.49 10.02
N LEU A 311 19.14 17.75 8.77
CA LEU A 311 17.86 17.38 8.19
C LEU A 311 18.05 16.07 7.43
N VAL A 312 17.38 15.01 7.88
CA VAL A 312 17.38 13.70 7.24
C VAL A 312 16.07 13.55 6.47
N MET A 313 16.17 13.18 5.20
CA MET A 313 15.04 12.86 4.33
C MET A 313 15.21 11.43 3.83
N ASP A 314 14.28 10.55 4.19
CA ASP A 314 14.26 9.15 3.79
C ASP A 314 13.21 8.96 2.71
N PHE A 315 13.67 8.73 1.48
CA PHE A 315 12.82 8.46 0.31
C PHE A 315 12.48 6.98 0.27
N HIS A 316 11.19 6.66 0.37
CA HIS A 316 10.70 5.30 0.45
C HIS A 316 10.54 4.68 -0.94
N SER A 317 10.72 3.36 -0.99
CA SER A 317 10.65 2.57 -2.21
C SER A 317 11.58 3.07 -3.32
N THR A 318 12.81 3.46 -2.97
CA THR A 318 13.74 4.10 -3.91
C THR A 318 15.09 3.41 -4.01
N THR A 319 15.64 3.38 -5.23
CA THR A 319 17.01 2.97 -5.54
C THR A 319 17.81 4.15 -6.09
N LEU A 320 19.00 4.39 -5.53
CA LEU A 320 19.94 5.41 -5.99
C LEU A 320 20.82 4.87 -7.13
N ILE A 321 20.51 5.25 -8.37
CA ILE A 321 21.12 4.66 -9.58
C ILE A 321 22.53 5.18 -9.89
N ASP A 322 22.87 6.38 -9.42
CA ASP A 322 24.18 7.00 -9.66
C ASP A 322 25.16 6.82 -8.47
N GLY A 323 24.75 6.03 -7.48
CA GLY A 323 25.53 5.76 -6.27
C GLY A 323 25.60 6.95 -5.30
N ALA A 324 26.27 6.73 -4.17
CA ALA A 324 26.34 7.73 -3.12
C ALA A 324 27.07 9.00 -3.58
N LYS A 325 26.52 10.16 -3.21
CA LYS A 325 27.05 11.47 -3.60
C LYS A 325 27.09 12.41 -2.40
N GLU A 326 28.12 13.24 -2.37
CA GLU A 326 28.26 14.33 -1.40
C GLU A 326 28.49 15.63 -2.16
N LEU A 327 27.66 16.63 -1.88
CA LEU A 327 27.76 17.98 -2.40
C LEU A 327 28.26 18.90 -1.29
N GLN A 328 29.38 19.57 -1.55
CA GLN A 328 29.85 20.67 -0.72
C GLN A 328 29.14 21.94 -1.19
N VAL A 329 28.21 22.45 -0.38
CA VAL A 329 27.35 23.58 -0.73
C VAL A 329 27.98 24.88 -0.25
N GLY A 330 28.36 24.94 1.03
CA GLY A 330 29.00 26.13 1.62
C GLY A 330 28.10 27.37 1.64
N ASP A 331 26.78 27.19 1.70
CA ASP A 331 25.77 28.25 1.67
C ASP A 331 24.94 28.20 2.97
N PRO A 332 25.36 28.90 4.04
CA PRO A 332 24.71 28.81 5.34
C PRO A 332 23.19 29.11 5.27
N PRO A 333 22.34 28.34 5.96
CA PRO A 333 22.72 27.33 6.95
C PRO A 333 23.11 25.96 6.36
N LEU A 334 23.00 25.73 5.05
CA LEU A 334 23.33 24.45 4.40
C LEU A 334 24.82 24.30 4.07
N ARG A 335 25.48 23.35 4.71
CA ARG A 335 26.91 23.08 4.46
C ARG A 335 27.12 22.02 3.40
N THR A 336 26.45 20.90 3.56
CA THR A 336 26.64 19.70 2.74
C THR A 336 25.32 19.00 2.54
N VAL A 337 25.17 18.39 1.36
CA VAL A 337 24.09 17.45 1.05
C VAL A 337 24.72 16.11 0.74
N ARG A 338 24.34 15.07 1.46
CA ARG A 338 24.76 13.69 1.21
C ARG A 338 23.56 12.87 0.81
N ILE A 339 23.69 12.04 -0.21
CA ILE A 339 22.68 11.05 -0.58
C ILE A 339 23.33 9.68 -0.71
N SER A 340 22.68 8.65 -0.18
CA SER A 340 23.17 7.27 -0.24
C SER A 340 22.03 6.28 -0.06
N GLN A 341 22.18 5.08 -0.63
CA GLN A 341 21.29 3.96 -0.34
C GLN A 341 21.44 3.57 1.15
N ASN A 342 20.36 3.66 1.92
CA ASN A 342 20.34 3.35 3.35
C ASN A 342 19.86 1.91 3.62
N THR A 343 18.82 1.48 2.90
CA THR A 343 18.35 0.09 2.80
C THR A 343 18.04 -0.21 1.34
N PRO A 344 17.84 -1.47 0.92
CA PRO A 344 17.36 -1.81 -0.44
C PRO A 344 16.22 -0.92 -0.98
N SER A 345 15.24 -0.57 -0.13
CA SER A 345 14.08 0.25 -0.48
C SER A 345 14.10 1.70 0.05
N VAL A 346 15.18 2.16 0.67
CA VAL A 346 15.26 3.54 1.18
C VAL A 346 16.55 4.22 0.75
N THR A 347 16.41 5.30 -0.02
CA THR A 347 17.48 6.27 -0.27
C THR A 347 17.40 7.37 0.77
N ARG A 348 18.52 7.64 1.45
CA ARG A 348 18.59 8.68 2.48
C ARG A 348 19.37 9.87 1.98
N MET A 349 18.78 11.05 2.09
CA MET A 349 19.44 12.34 1.93
C MET A 349 19.65 13.00 3.29
N VAL A 350 20.85 13.49 3.56
CA VAL A 350 21.22 14.16 4.82
C VAL A 350 21.85 15.50 4.50
N LEU A 351 21.22 16.56 5.01
CA LEU A 351 21.75 17.92 4.97
C LEU A 351 22.45 18.20 6.30
N ASP A 352 23.73 18.55 6.29
CA ASP A 352 24.38 19.09 7.48
C ASP A 352 24.18 20.60 7.54
N LEU A 353 23.69 21.08 8.68
CA LEU A 353 23.19 22.44 8.85
C LEU A 353 23.91 23.19 9.98
N ASP A 354 24.13 24.50 9.81
CA ASP A 354 24.60 25.42 10.85
C ASP A 354 23.44 26.17 11.54
N GLY A 355 22.20 25.99 11.05
CA GLY A 355 20.98 26.63 11.55
C GLY A 355 19.73 25.89 11.07
N PRO A 356 18.54 26.23 11.61
CA PRO A 356 17.31 25.52 11.27
C PRO A 356 16.97 25.68 9.78
N MET A 357 16.54 24.58 9.16
CA MET A 357 16.10 24.52 7.78
C MET A 357 15.12 23.37 7.62
N VAL A 358 14.00 23.59 6.93
CA VAL A 358 12.93 22.60 6.72
C VAL A 358 12.51 22.54 5.25
N PRO A 359 12.11 21.38 4.72
CA PRO A 359 11.48 21.30 3.41
C PRO A 359 10.03 21.80 3.52
N ILE A 360 9.58 22.57 2.52
CA ILE A 360 8.24 23.16 2.53
C ILE A 360 7.36 22.65 1.39
N GLU A 361 7.96 22.40 0.23
CA GLU A 361 7.24 21.96 -0.96
C GLU A 361 8.18 21.21 -1.90
N VAL A 362 7.63 20.37 -2.76
CA VAL A 362 8.35 19.72 -3.85
C VAL A 362 7.63 20.01 -5.15
N GLU A 363 8.37 20.54 -6.12
CA GLU A 363 7.85 20.87 -7.44
C GLU A 363 8.52 20.00 -8.51
N GLU A 364 7.81 19.66 -9.58
CA GLU A 364 8.41 19.09 -10.78
C GLU A 364 8.75 20.20 -11.77
N ILE A 365 10.03 20.32 -12.15
CA ILE A 365 10.51 21.34 -13.08
C ILE A 365 11.40 20.67 -14.13
N ASN A 366 10.96 20.67 -15.40
CA ASN A 366 11.73 20.12 -16.52
C ASN A 366 12.18 18.66 -16.35
N GLY A 367 11.34 17.80 -15.76
CA GLY A 367 11.64 16.37 -15.58
C GLY A 367 12.60 16.06 -14.43
N ARG A 368 12.76 16.98 -13.47
CA ARG A 368 13.39 16.74 -12.16
C ARG A 368 12.51 17.29 -11.05
N TYR A 369 12.67 16.76 -9.85
CA TYR A 369 11.96 17.21 -8.66
C TYR A 369 12.83 18.17 -7.87
N GLU A 370 12.24 19.24 -7.36
CA GLU A 370 12.93 20.28 -6.61
C GLU A 370 12.28 20.46 -5.25
N ILE A 371 13.03 20.12 -4.20
CA ILE A 371 12.65 20.37 -2.82
C ILE A 371 12.98 21.83 -2.51
N ILE A 372 11.94 22.61 -2.26
CA ILE A 372 12.05 23.97 -1.77
C ILE A 372 12.31 23.89 -0.26
N LEU A 373 13.37 24.57 0.17
CA LEU A 373 13.76 24.63 1.58
C LEU A 373 13.46 26.02 2.13
N PHE A 374 12.98 26.07 3.36
CA PHE A 374 12.86 27.29 4.13
C PHE A 374 13.99 27.36 5.17
N GLU A 375 14.69 28.49 5.20
CA GLU A 375 15.70 28.81 6.22
C GLU A 375 15.03 29.25 7.52
N GLY A 376 14.70 28.27 8.34
CA GLY A 376 14.08 28.48 9.63
C GLY A 376 13.43 27.20 10.13
N THR A 377 12.69 27.35 11.22
CA THR A 377 11.84 26.32 11.79
C THR A 377 10.50 26.26 11.05
N GLU A 378 9.78 25.16 11.21
CA GLU A 378 8.42 25.03 10.67
C GLU A 378 7.47 26.07 11.27
N GLU A 379 7.64 26.44 12.55
CA GLU A 379 6.87 27.49 13.21
C GLU A 379 7.12 28.86 12.58
N GLU A 380 8.37 29.19 12.26
CA GLU A 380 8.72 30.44 11.56
C GLU A 380 8.18 30.46 10.14
N TYR A 381 8.19 29.33 9.43
CA TYR A 381 7.59 29.23 8.10
C TYR A 381 6.07 29.46 8.15
N ARG A 382 5.37 28.83 9.11
CA ARG A 382 3.93 29.04 9.31
C ARG A 382 3.63 30.50 9.66
N ALA A 383 4.42 31.13 10.52
CA ALA A 383 4.27 32.55 10.85
C ALA A 383 4.52 33.46 9.64
N LYS A 384 5.49 33.11 8.77
CA LYS A 384 5.73 33.80 7.50
C LYS A 384 4.53 33.65 6.57
N LEU A 385 4.01 32.44 6.41
CA LEU A 385 2.79 32.19 5.63
C LEU A 385 1.59 32.95 6.19
N GLU A 386 1.41 33.09 7.51
CA GLU A 386 0.32 33.89 8.08
C GLU A 386 0.45 35.40 7.81
N GLN A 387 1.68 35.90 7.68
CA GLN A 387 1.96 37.32 7.41
C GLN A 387 1.95 37.66 5.91
N GLU A 388 2.44 36.75 5.09
CA GLU A 388 2.53 36.86 3.62
C GLU A 388 1.31 36.30 2.91
N ALA A 389 0.53 35.46 3.59
CA ALA A 389 -0.84 35.19 3.19
C ALA A 389 -1.43 36.57 2.91
N PRO A 390 -1.94 36.82 1.70
CA PRO A 390 -2.80 37.98 1.53
C PRO A 390 -3.76 37.91 2.72
N LYS A 391 -3.88 38.99 3.51
CA LYS A 391 -5.03 39.17 4.42
C LYS A 391 -6.17 38.58 3.64
N PRO A 392 -6.80 37.48 4.10
CA PRO A 392 -7.52 36.59 3.21
C PRO A 392 -8.23 37.50 2.25
N VAL A 393 -7.83 37.44 0.96
CA VAL A 393 -8.82 37.76 -0.05
C VAL A 393 -9.85 36.74 0.37
N GLU A 394 -10.88 37.20 1.10
CA GLU A 394 -12.05 36.39 1.36
C GLU A 394 -12.20 35.67 0.05
N PRO A 395 -12.11 34.32 0.01
CA PRO A 395 -12.44 33.63 -1.23
C PRO A 395 -13.65 34.38 -1.72
N GLU A 396 -13.64 34.85 -2.97
CA GLU A 396 -14.87 35.37 -3.53
C GLU A 396 -15.73 34.11 -3.50
N ILE A 397 -16.42 33.94 -2.37
CA ILE A 397 -17.24 32.80 -2.12
C ILE A 397 -18.24 33.10 -3.18
N LEU A 398 -18.27 32.27 -4.22
CA LEU A 398 -19.45 32.15 -5.03
C LEU A 398 -20.51 31.50 -4.14
N ILE A 399 -20.81 32.06 -2.97
CA ILE A 399 -22.19 32.27 -2.61
C ILE A 399 -22.57 33.28 -3.67
N PRO A 400 -23.43 32.93 -4.61
CA PRO A 400 -24.01 33.96 -5.44
C PRO A 400 -24.71 34.88 -4.43
N SER A 401 -24.11 36.02 -4.11
CA SER A 401 -24.69 37.03 -3.22
C SER A 401 -26.03 37.53 -3.74
N ASP A 402 -26.32 37.15 -4.99
CA ASP A 402 -27.42 37.56 -5.83
C ASP A 402 -28.38 36.38 -6.13
N LEU A 403 -28.13 35.16 -5.61
CA LEU A 403 -29.16 34.10 -5.66
C LEU A 403 -30.24 34.46 -4.64
N GLU A 404 -31.41 34.85 -5.15
CA GLU A 404 -32.64 34.83 -4.35
C GLU A 404 -32.96 33.37 -3.99
N ILE A 405 -32.49 32.92 -2.83
CA ILE A 405 -32.86 31.62 -2.25
C ILE A 405 -34.27 31.75 -1.69
N ASP A 406 -35.17 30.87 -2.12
CA ASP A 406 -36.51 30.77 -1.55
C ASP A 406 -36.42 30.17 -0.14
N ASP A 407 -36.67 31.00 0.88
CA ASP A 407 -36.68 30.62 2.30
C ASP A 407 -37.64 29.47 2.65
N SER A 408 -38.56 29.10 1.74
CA SER A 408 -39.48 27.97 1.93
C SER A 408 -38.89 26.61 1.57
N LEU A 409 -37.73 26.56 0.92
CA LEU A 409 -37.07 25.32 0.51
C LEU A 409 -36.40 24.60 1.71
N PRO A 410 -36.32 23.26 1.70
CA PRO A 410 -35.92 22.48 2.87
C PRO A 410 -34.45 22.68 3.28
N LEU A 411 -33.57 23.03 2.34
CA LEU A 411 -32.15 23.27 2.58
C LEU A 411 -31.77 24.75 2.47
N ALA A 412 -32.75 25.67 2.50
CA ALA A 412 -32.51 27.11 2.37
C ALA A 412 -31.36 27.58 3.28
N HIS A 413 -30.33 28.18 2.65
CA HIS A 413 -29.13 28.74 3.27
C HIS A 413 -28.19 27.74 3.97
N ARG A 414 -28.45 26.43 3.87
CA ARG A 414 -27.56 25.40 4.43
C ARG A 414 -26.29 25.30 3.60
N ILE A 415 -25.13 25.37 4.26
CA ILE A 415 -23.84 25.26 3.57
C ILE A 415 -23.44 23.79 3.53
N ILE A 416 -23.36 23.21 2.33
CA ILE A 416 -23.04 21.80 2.12
C ILE A 416 -21.81 21.70 1.23
N VAL A 417 -20.83 20.91 1.65
CA VAL A 417 -19.65 20.66 0.84
C VAL A 417 -19.79 19.32 0.14
N VAL A 418 -19.63 19.35 -1.18
CA VAL A 418 -19.61 18.17 -2.04
C VAL A 418 -18.18 17.95 -2.55
N ASP A 419 -17.63 16.79 -2.23
CA ASP A 419 -16.28 16.40 -2.55
C ASP A 419 -16.25 15.27 -3.58
N ALA A 420 -15.80 15.56 -4.79
CA ALA A 420 -15.59 14.54 -5.81
C ALA A 420 -14.22 13.89 -5.60
N GLY A 421 -14.16 12.61 -5.22
CA GLY A 421 -12.93 11.87 -4.98
C GLY A 421 -11.90 11.99 -6.12
N HIS A 422 -10.61 11.87 -5.79
CA HIS A 422 -9.50 11.85 -6.76
C HIS A 422 -9.43 13.11 -7.66
N GLY A 423 -8.87 13.01 -8.86
CA GLY A 423 -8.79 14.08 -9.86
C GLY A 423 -7.37 14.38 -10.33
N GLY A 424 -7.23 14.91 -11.55
CA GLY A 424 -5.95 15.24 -12.15
C GLY A 424 -5.05 14.00 -12.30
N SER A 425 -3.90 14.01 -11.61
CA SER A 425 -2.90 12.94 -11.61
C SER A 425 -3.31 11.71 -10.78
N ASP A 426 -4.33 11.83 -9.93
CA ASP A 426 -4.91 10.72 -9.18
C ASP A 426 -6.14 10.19 -9.94
N PRO A 427 -6.08 9.03 -10.62
CA PRO A 427 -7.21 8.47 -11.34
C PRO A 427 -8.25 7.82 -10.42
N GLY A 428 -7.89 7.55 -9.16
CA GLY A 428 -8.61 6.62 -8.30
C GLY A 428 -8.60 5.19 -8.85
N THR A 429 -9.64 4.43 -8.54
CA THR A 429 -9.85 3.09 -9.07
C THR A 429 -9.91 3.10 -10.59
N ILE A 430 -9.28 2.12 -11.22
CA ILE A 430 -9.41 1.86 -12.66
C ILE A 430 -10.30 0.62 -12.81
N GLY A 431 -11.42 0.77 -13.51
CA GLY A 431 -12.36 -0.31 -13.75
C GLY A 431 -11.75 -1.45 -14.56
N TYR A 432 -12.21 -2.67 -14.31
CA TYR A 432 -11.54 -3.88 -14.81
C TYR A 432 -11.89 -4.23 -16.25
N VAL A 433 -13.09 -3.89 -16.71
CA VAL A 433 -13.60 -4.29 -18.03
C VAL A 433 -13.46 -3.17 -19.04
N LEU A 434 -13.83 -1.95 -18.67
CA LEU A 434 -13.84 -0.79 -19.57
C LEU A 434 -12.65 0.15 -19.35
N GLY A 435 -11.90 -0.02 -18.26
CA GLY A 435 -10.74 0.82 -17.94
C GLY A 435 -11.13 2.23 -17.53
N VAL A 436 -12.35 2.40 -17.00
CA VAL A 436 -12.89 3.71 -16.60
C VAL A 436 -12.18 4.18 -15.33
N PHE A 437 -11.81 5.46 -15.28
CA PHE A 437 -11.23 6.04 -14.07
C PHE A 437 -12.33 6.51 -13.11
N GLU A 438 -12.16 6.22 -11.83
CA GLU A 438 -13.06 6.65 -10.77
C GLU A 438 -13.30 8.15 -10.78
N LYS A 439 -12.24 8.95 -10.98
CA LYS A 439 -12.34 10.41 -11.06
C LYS A 439 -13.35 10.91 -12.10
N ASP A 440 -13.55 10.16 -13.19
CA ASP A 440 -14.43 10.48 -14.32
C ASP A 440 -15.88 10.02 -14.06
N VAL A 441 -16.09 9.12 -13.11
CA VAL A 441 -17.41 8.68 -12.61
C VAL A 441 -17.91 9.60 -11.52
N VAL A 442 -17.06 9.91 -10.53
CA VAL A 442 -17.50 10.60 -9.31
C VAL A 442 -17.68 12.10 -9.52
N LEU A 443 -16.97 12.71 -10.48
CA LEU A 443 -17.13 14.14 -10.81
C LEU A 443 -18.54 14.47 -11.32
N PRO A 444 -19.08 13.84 -12.38
CA PRO A 444 -20.42 14.16 -12.87
C PRO A 444 -21.52 13.87 -11.83
N ILE A 445 -21.40 12.80 -11.04
CA ILE A 445 -22.32 12.51 -9.93
C ILE A 445 -22.30 13.65 -8.90
N SER A 446 -21.11 14.12 -8.53
CA SER A 446 -20.94 15.20 -7.55
C SER A 446 -21.52 16.52 -8.04
N LEU A 447 -21.31 16.86 -9.32
CA LEU A 447 -21.85 18.06 -9.94
C LEU A 447 -23.38 18.01 -10.01
N GLU A 448 -23.96 16.86 -10.34
CA GLU A 448 -25.42 16.69 -10.36
C GLU A 448 -26.01 16.74 -8.94
N LEU A 449 -25.35 16.14 -7.95
CA LEU A 449 -25.75 16.25 -6.55
C LEU A 449 -25.78 17.71 -6.11
N GLY A 450 -24.71 18.46 -6.38
CA GLY A 450 -24.65 19.85 -5.97
C GLY A 450 -25.71 20.72 -6.67
N ARG A 451 -25.98 20.49 -7.97
CA ARG A 451 -27.10 21.14 -8.68
C ARG A 451 -28.44 20.86 -8.00
N LEU A 452 -28.70 19.60 -7.62
CA LEU A 452 -29.94 19.18 -6.96
C LEU A 452 -30.07 19.78 -5.54
N LEU A 453 -28.98 19.87 -4.79
CA LEU A 453 -28.93 20.53 -3.48
C LEU A 453 -29.22 22.03 -3.59
N GLU A 454 -28.64 22.71 -4.59
CA GLU A 454 -28.91 24.12 -4.89
C GLU A 454 -30.39 24.36 -5.24
N GLU A 455 -31.01 23.45 -6.00
CA GLU A 455 -32.47 23.48 -6.28
C GLU A 455 -33.33 23.35 -5.01
N GLN A 456 -32.80 22.75 -3.94
CA GLN A 456 -33.43 22.69 -2.62
C GLN A 456 -33.00 23.85 -1.69
N GLY A 457 -32.31 24.86 -2.22
CA GLY A 457 -31.94 26.09 -1.52
C GLY A 457 -30.62 26.03 -0.75
N ALA A 458 -29.85 24.94 -0.87
CA ALA A 458 -28.54 24.84 -0.25
C ALA A 458 -27.52 25.75 -0.95
N VAL A 459 -26.53 26.21 -0.18
CA VAL A 459 -25.31 26.81 -0.70
C VAL A 459 -24.27 25.71 -0.82
N VAL A 460 -24.00 25.26 -2.05
CA VAL A 460 -23.06 24.17 -2.30
C VAL A 460 -21.66 24.70 -2.54
N VAL A 461 -20.68 24.09 -1.86
CA VAL A 461 -19.26 24.36 -2.06
C VAL A 461 -18.58 23.08 -2.53
N TYR A 462 -18.03 23.10 -3.74
CA TYR A 462 -17.32 21.96 -4.29
C TYR A 462 -15.83 22.00 -3.93
N THR A 463 -15.22 20.85 -3.63
CA THR A 463 -13.75 20.76 -3.54
C THR A 463 -13.10 20.88 -4.92
N ARG A 464 -13.75 20.36 -5.96
CA ARG A 464 -13.42 20.57 -7.39
C ARG A 464 -14.67 20.50 -8.26
N THR A 465 -14.64 21.21 -9.40
CA THR A 465 -15.71 21.21 -10.42
C THR A 465 -15.19 20.78 -11.80
N ASP A 466 -13.91 20.46 -11.89
CA ASP A 466 -13.16 20.06 -13.07
C ASP A 466 -12.18 18.92 -12.73
N ASP A 467 -11.50 18.38 -13.75
CA ASP A 467 -10.50 17.32 -13.58
C ASP A 467 -9.15 17.89 -13.12
N ARG A 468 -9.09 18.33 -11.87
CA ARG A 468 -7.84 18.74 -11.20
C ARG A 468 -7.60 17.90 -9.95
N TYR A 469 -6.33 17.74 -9.63
CA TYR A 469 -5.92 17.12 -8.38
C TYR A 469 -6.21 18.05 -7.21
N VAL A 470 -6.79 17.49 -6.14
CA VAL A 470 -6.99 18.17 -4.84
C VAL A 470 -6.48 17.23 -3.75
N SER A 471 -5.53 17.71 -2.95
CA SER A 471 -4.94 16.91 -1.88
C SER A 471 -5.95 16.60 -0.78
N TYR A 472 -5.72 15.53 -0.03
CA TYR A 472 -6.58 15.16 1.11
C TYR A 472 -6.67 16.27 2.16
N PHE A 473 -5.58 17.04 2.33
CA PHE A 473 -5.52 18.17 3.27
C PHE A 473 -6.37 19.36 2.81
N ASP A 474 -6.35 19.66 1.51
CA ASP A 474 -7.09 20.80 0.95
C ASP A 474 -8.60 20.57 0.97
N ARG A 475 -9.05 19.33 0.72
CA ARG A 475 -10.48 18.95 0.81
C ARG A 475 -11.07 19.28 2.19
N VAL A 476 -10.32 18.94 3.24
CA VAL A 476 -10.69 19.24 4.63
C VAL A 476 -10.66 20.74 4.90
N ALA A 477 -9.64 21.44 4.38
CA ALA A 477 -9.49 22.87 4.56
C ALA A 477 -10.68 23.64 3.96
N VAL A 478 -11.14 23.28 2.76
CA VAL A 478 -12.32 23.85 2.10
C VAL A 478 -13.54 23.76 3.01
N ALA A 479 -13.85 22.56 3.51
CA ALA A 479 -15.04 22.34 4.31
C ALA A 479 -15.03 23.10 5.65
N ASN A 480 -13.87 23.10 6.31
CA ASN A 480 -13.68 23.80 7.58
C ASN A 480 -13.71 25.32 7.42
N MET A 481 -13.19 25.85 6.30
CA MET A 481 -13.11 27.29 6.04
C MET A 481 -14.49 27.92 5.87
N VAL A 482 -15.39 27.22 5.18
CA VAL A 482 -16.76 27.70 4.92
C VAL A 482 -17.74 27.40 6.06
N ASN A 483 -17.27 26.77 7.15
CA ASN A 483 -18.11 26.28 8.25
C ASN A 483 -19.31 25.45 7.74
N ALA A 484 -19.04 24.51 6.82
CA ALA A 484 -20.10 23.67 6.26
C ALA A 484 -20.86 22.94 7.37
N GLU A 485 -22.14 22.68 7.12
CA GLU A 485 -23.02 21.92 8.00
C GLU A 485 -22.93 20.42 7.72
N ILE A 486 -22.61 20.05 6.48
CA ILE A 486 -22.42 18.66 6.03
C ILE A 486 -21.25 18.60 5.03
N PHE A 487 -20.48 17.52 5.10
CA PHE A 487 -19.46 17.14 4.11
C PHE A 487 -19.79 15.77 3.50
N ILE A 488 -19.90 15.70 2.17
CA ILE A 488 -20.19 14.46 1.43
C ILE A 488 -19.06 14.24 0.43
N SER A 489 -18.30 13.16 0.60
CA SER A 489 -17.30 12.71 -0.35
C SER A 489 -17.85 11.57 -1.19
N VAL A 490 -17.78 11.67 -2.51
CA VAL A 490 -18.31 10.69 -3.47
C VAL A 490 -17.14 9.92 -4.08
N HIS A 491 -17.18 8.60 -3.95
CA HIS A 491 -16.17 7.64 -4.40
C HIS A 491 -16.83 6.44 -5.09
N ALA A 492 -16.04 5.65 -5.83
CA ALA A 492 -16.48 4.36 -6.37
C ALA A 492 -15.44 3.29 -6.03
N ASN A 493 -15.93 2.23 -5.40
CA ASN A 493 -15.14 1.24 -4.71
C ASN A 493 -14.40 0.31 -5.67
N SER A 494 -13.49 -0.48 -5.10
CA SER A 494 -12.81 -1.56 -5.78
C SER A 494 -12.57 -2.72 -4.81
N TYR A 495 -12.48 -3.93 -5.36
CA TYR A 495 -12.10 -5.12 -4.62
C TYR A 495 -11.24 -6.02 -5.49
N GLU A 496 -10.42 -6.88 -4.87
CA GLU A 496 -9.66 -7.89 -5.60
C GLU A 496 -10.63 -8.89 -6.27
N GLY A 497 -10.72 -8.82 -7.59
CA GLY A 497 -11.66 -9.59 -8.39
C GLY A 497 -12.99 -8.88 -8.64
N THR A 498 -13.90 -9.58 -9.30
CA THR A 498 -15.12 -8.99 -9.88
C THR A 498 -16.40 -9.31 -9.10
N ALA A 499 -16.30 -9.97 -7.94
CA ALA A 499 -17.47 -10.49 -7.23
C ALA A 499 -18.16 -9.45 -6.31
N ALA A 500 -17.40 -8.51 -5.75
CA ALA A 500 -17.95 -7.50 -4.84
C ALA A 500 -18.79 -6.48 -5.62
N LYS A 501 -19.99 -6.19 -5.13
CA LYS A 501 -20.88 -5.16 -5.66
C LYS A 501 -21.73 -4.53 -4.58
N GLY A 502 -22.34 -3.40 -4.89
CA GLY A 502 -23.25 -2.66 -4.03
C GLY A 502 -22.67 -1.39 -3.43
N ILE A 503 -23.49 -0.74 -2.59
CA ILE A 503 -23.21 0.58 -2.04
C ILE A 503 -22.84 0.45 -0.56
N GLU A 504 -21.82 1.17 -0.13
CA GLU A 504 -21.50 1.39 1.28
C GLU A 504 -21.23 2.85 1.60
N THR A 505 -21.56 3.26 2.81
CA THR A 505 -21.30 4.62 3.30
C THR A 505 -20.38 4.56 4.50
N LEU A 506 -19.19 5.15 4.34
CA LEU A 506 -18.14 5.18 5.34
C LEU A 506 -18.30 6.42 6.23
N TYR A 507 -18.03 6.28 7.52
CA TYR A 507 -18.17 7.37 8.49
C TYR A 507 -17.20 7.22 9.65
N ASN A 508 -16.83 8.33 10.30
CA ASN A 508 -16.07 8.27 11.54
C ASN A 508 -17.01 7.99 12.73
N PRO A 509 -16.83 6.86 13.47
CA PRO A 509 -17.74 6.43 14.53
C PRO A 509 -17.61 7.23 15.84
N LEU A 510 -16.63 8.13 15.96
CA LEU A 510 -16.46 8.97 17.14
C LEU A 510 -17.59 10.00 17.31
N TYR A 511 -18.32 10.30 16.24
CA TYR A 511 -19.40 11.29 16.22
C TYR A 511 -20.73 10.65 15.79
N LEU A 512 -21.76 10.79 16.63
CA LEU A 512 -23.07 10.18 16.40
C LEU A 512 -23.76 10.75 15.16
N GLU A 513 -23.52 12.02 14.86
CA GLU A 513 -24.08 12.73 13.72
C GLU A 513 -23.55 12.16 12.40
N ASN A 514 -22.29 11.72 12.35
CA ASN A 514 -21.73 11.02 11.19
C ASN A 514 -22.48 9.71 10.91
N PHE A 515 -22.75 8.93 11.96
CA PHE A 515 -23.52 7.69 11.84
C PHE A 515 -24.94 7.94 11.33
N ARG A 516 -25.62 8.98 11.84
CA ARG A 516 -26.97 9.34 11.41
C ARG A 516 -27.01 9.73 9.94
N LEU A 517 -26.09 10.59 9.50
CA LEU A 517 -25.96 10.99 8.11
C LEU A 517 -25.65 9.78 7.22
N ALA A 518 -24.68 8.95 7.61
CA ALA A 518 -24.33 7.74 6.88
C ALA A 518 -25.51 6.79 6.71
N GLN A 519 -26.30 6.59 7.78
CA GLN A 519 -27.45 5.69 7.74
C GLN A 519 -28.58 6.24 6.85
N ALA A 520 -28.81 7.55 6.85
CA ALA A 520 -29.81 8.18 5.99
C ALA A 520 -29.42 8.04 4.50
N VAL A 521 -28.20 8.46 4.16
CA VAL A 521 -27.63 8.35 2.81
C VAL A 521 -27.61 6.91 2.30
N GLN A 522 -27.13 5.96 3.12
CA GLN A 522 -27.10 4.55 2.76
C GLN A 522 -28.50 4.00 2.46
N SER A 523 -29.51 4.38 3.26
CA SER A 523 -30.87 3.85 3.12
C SER A 523 -31.54 4.37 1.85
N GLU A 524 -31.42 5.67 1.57
CA GLU A 524 -32.01 6.30 0.40
C GLU A 524 -31.35 5.85 -0.90
N LEU A 525 -30.02 5.71 -0.94
CA LEU A 525 -29.31 5.19 -2.11
C LEU A 525 -29.72 3.75 -2.45
N VAL A 526 -29.70 2.86 -1.46
CA VAL A 526 -30.10 1.46 -1.65
C VAL A 526 -31.54 1.37 -2.14
N GLN A 527 -32.45 2.16 -1.57
CA GLN A 527 -33.85 2.17 -1.97
C GLN A 527 -34.05 2.71 -3.39
N SER A 528 -33.38 3.81 -3.73
CA SER A 528 -33.56 4.52 -5.01
C SER A 528 -32.96 3.74 -6.18
N LEU A 529 -31.85 3.05 -5.94
CA LEU A 529 -31.08 2.33 -6.96
C LEU A 529 -31.40 0.84 -7.01
N ASN A 530 -32.15 0.31 -6.01
CA ASN A 530 -32.33 -1.13 -5.80
C ASN A 530 -30.98 -1.88 -5.79
N ALA A 531 -29.96 -1.25 -5.21
CA ALA A 531 -28.59 -1.74 -5.16
C ALA A 531 -28.38 -2.73 -4.00
N VAL A 532 -27.30 -3.50 -4.07
CA VAL A 532 -26.90 -4.37 -2.95
C VAL A 532 -26.49 -3.50 -1.76
N ASN A 533 -27.15 -3.69 -0.61
CA ASN A 533 -26.87 -2.93 0.60
C ASN A 533 -25.69 -3.53 1.37
N ARG A 534 -24.55 -2.85 1.37
CA ARG A 534 -23.37 -3.25 2.14
C ARG A 534 -23.29 -2.58 3.52
N GLY A 535 -24.23 -1.69 3.81
CA GLY A 535 -24.39 -1.02 5.09
C GLY A 535 -23.45 0.17 5.28
N VAL A 536 -23.49 0.73 6.49
CA VAL A 536 -22.57 1.79 6.90
C VAL A 536 -21.33 1.19 7.56
N ARG A 537 -20.14 1.72 7.26
CA ARG A 537 -18.86 1.18 7.74
C ARG A 537 -18.09 2.21 8.58
N PRO A 538 -17.73 1.88 9.83
CA PRO A 538 -16.91 2.77 10.64
C PRO A 538 -15.48 2.82 10.09
N ARG A 539 -14.93 4.03 9.91
CA ARG A 539 -13.55 4.28 9.48
C ARG A 539 -12.91 5.32 10.39
N THR A 540 -11.73 5.01 10.91
CA THR A 540 -10.94 5.94 11.76
C THR A 540 -9.58 6.27 11.16
N ASP A 541 -9.36 5.87 9.91
CA ASP A 541 -8.12 5.95 9.16
C ASP A 541 -8.21 6.88 7.95
N LEU A 542 -9.40 7.34 7.58
CA LEU A 542 -9.63 8.22 6.43
C LEU A 542 -9.47 9.71 6.78
N HIS A 543 -8.49 10.37 6.16
CA HIS A 543 -8.14 11.76 6.48
C HIS A 543 -9.31 12.73 6.31
N VAL A 544 -10.07 12.60 5.22
CA VAL A 544 -11.21 13.47 4.87
C VAL A 544 -12.37 13.36 5.86
N LEU A 545 -12.55 12.21 6.53
CA LEU A 545 -13.60 12.02 7.55
C LEU A 545 -13.15 12.45 8.95
N ASN A 546 -11.85 12.36 9.22
CA ASN A 546 -11.31 12.52 10.58
C ASN A 546 -10.96 13.97 10.95
N ASN A 547 -10.79 14.86 9.97
CA ASN A 547 -10.24 16.21 10.20
C ASN A 547 -11.20 17.34 9.83
N VAL A 548 -12.40 17.00 9.34
CA VAL A 548 -13.51 17.95 9.16
C VAL A 548 -14.25 18.18 10.48
N LYS A 549 -14.83 19.37 10.66
CA LYS A 549 -15.45 19.82 11.91
C LYS A 549 -16.98 19.66 11.94
N MET A 550 -17.56 19.14 10.88
CA MET A 550 -19.00 18.94 10.69
C MET A 550 -19.31 17.46 10.39
N PRO A 551 -20.58 17.05 10.46
CA PRO A 551 -20.99 15.72 10.03
C PRO A 551 -20.49 15.37 8.63
N ALA A 552 -19.85 14.21 8.51
CA ALA A 552 -19.15 13.82 7.29
C ALA A 552 -19.35 12.35 6.92
N VAL A 553 -19.52 12.10 5.63
CA VAL A 553 -19.61 10.76 5.04
C VAL A 553 -18.75 10.66 3.77
N LEU A 554 -18.25 9.46 3.52
CA LEU A 554 -17.67 9.08 2.23
C LEU A 554 -18.54 7.95 1.68
N VAL A 555 -19.09 8.16 0.50
CA VAL A 555 -20.05 7.26 -0.13
C VAL A 555 -19.38 6.53 -1.27
N GLU A 556 -19.35 5.21 -1.16
CA GLU A 556 -18.91 4.30 -2.22
C GLU A 556 -20.15 3.91 -3.05
N VAL A 557 -20.33 4.55 -4.22
CA VAL A 557 -21.59 4.47 -4.98
C VAL A 557 -21.77 3.19 -5.80
N GLY A 558 -20.79 2.28 -5.75
CA GLY A 558 -20.73 1.01 -6.46
C GLY A 558 -19.28 0.54 -6.60
N PHE A 559 -19.04 -0.64 -7.17
CA PHE A 559 -17.70 -1.20 -7.39
C PHE A 559 -17.29 -1.10 -8.86
N LEU A 560 -16.26 -0.31 -9.17
CA LEU A 560 -15.69 -0.24 -10.51
C LEU A 560 -14.98 -1.53 -10.93
N SER A 561 -14.61 -2.39 -9.98
CA SER A 561 -14.10 -3.72 -10.28
C SER A 561 -15.20 -4.72 -10.68
N HIS A 562 -16.49 -4.38 -10.48
CA HIS A 562 -17.61 -5.24 -10.87
C HIS A 562 -18.10 -4.90 -12.29
N PRO A 563 -18.10 -5.85 -13.25
CA PRO A 563 -18.45 -5.59 -14.65
C PRO A 563 -19.80 -4.90 -14.85
N GLU A 564 -20.86 -5.34 -14.14
CA GLU A 564 -22.20 -4.77 -14.29
C GLU A 564 -22.26 -3.35 -13.70
N GLU A 565 -21.58 -3.10 -12.58
CA GLU A 565 -21.59 -1.78 -11.93
C GLU A 565 -20.68 -0.81 -12.67
N GLU A 566 -19.56 -1.24 -13.27
CA GLU A 566 -18.73 -0.39 -14.13
C GLU A 566 -19.54 0.16 -15.32
N GLU A 567 -20.34 -0.68 -16.00
CA GLU A 567 -21.25 -0.24 -17.07
C GLU A 567 -22.33 0.72 -16.57
N MET A 568 -22.92 0.44 -15.40
CA MET A 568 -23.95 1.30 -14.81
C MET A 568 -23.39 2.64 -14.34
N LEU A 569 -22.20 2.67 -13.74
CA LEU A 569 -21.58 3.85 -13.15
C LEU A 569 -21.17 4.91 -14.19
N ILE A 570 -21.04 4.51 -15.46
CA ILE A 570 -20.82 5.46 -16.57
C ILE A 570 -22.12 5.87 -17.28
N ASP A 571 -23.26 5.28 -16.93
CA ASP A 571 -24.56 5.66 -17.49
C ASP A 571 -25.04 6.98 -16.86
N PRO A 572 -25.23 8.05 -17.65
CA PRO A 572 -25.67 9.34 -17.13
C PRO A 572 -27.00 9.31 -16.36
N GLU A 573 -27.93 8.43 -16.73
CA GLU A 573 -29.21 8.30 -16.02
C GLU A 573 -29.01 7.62 -14.66
N TYR A 574 -28.12 6.63 -14.58
CA TYR A 574 -27.77 6.00 -13.31
C TYR A 574 -27.02 6.95 -12.38
N GLN A 575 -26.08 7.73 -12.92
CA GLN A 575 -25.38 8.79 -12.19
C GLN A 575 -26.35 9.82 -11.60
N LYS A 576 -27.37 10.21 -12.36
CA LYS A 576 -28.43 11.09 -11.89
C LYS A 576 -29.25 10.45 -10.77
N MET A 577 -29.62 9.18 -10.88
CA MET A 577 -30.31 8.46 -9.81
C MET A 577 -29.47 8.37 -8.53
N ILE A 578 -28.14 8.22 -8.64
CA ILE A 578 -27.22 8.26 -7.50
C ILE A 578 -27.30 9.64 -6.82
N ALA A 579 -27.21 10.72 -7.61
CA ALA A 579 -27.31 12.09 -7.11
C ALA A 579 -28.66 12.38 -6.41
N GLU A 580 -29.77 11.87 -6.95
CA GLU A 580 -31.10 11.97 -6.33
C GLU A 580 -31.18 11.20 -5.00
N GLY A 581 -30.59 10.00 -4.93
CA GLY A 581 -30.50 9.22 -3.69
C GLY A 581 -29.62 9.88 -2.62
N LEU A 582 -28.51 10.50 -3.03
CA LEU A 582 -27.66 11.31 -2.16
C LEU A 582 -28.43 12.52 -1.63
N LEU A 583 -29.15 13.26 -2.49
CA LEU A 583 -30.00 14.40 -2.09
C LEU A 583 -31.04 13.99 -1.03
N ASN A 584 -31.77 12.89 -1.25
CA ASN A 584 -32.81 12.46 -0.31
C ASN A 584 -32.25 12.05 1.06
N GLY A 585 -31.01 11.55 1.09
CA GLY A 585 -30.32 11.18 2.32
C GLY A 585 -29.82 12.36 3.14
N VAL A 586 -29.63 13.51 2.50
CA VAL A 586 -29.25 14.81 3.10
C VAL A 586 -30.48 15.52 3.62
#